data_AF-A0A6B2LY86-F1
#
_entry.id   AF-A0A6B2LY86-F1
#
_cell.length_a   1.000
_cell.length_b   1.000
_cell.length_c   1.000
_cell.angle_alpha   90.00
_cell.angle_beta   90.00
_cell.angle_gamma   90.00
#
_symmetry.space_group_name_H-M   'P 1'
#
loop_
_entity.id
_entity.type
_entity.pdbx_description
1 polymer ?
#
loop_
_entity_poly.entity_id
_entity_poly.type
_entity_poly.pdbx_seq_one_letter_code
_entity_poly.pdbx_strand_id
1 'polypeptide(L)'
;MLIRLIEAADVASPWAAGRYEMETVDRYTEEKWKPDLAWCRERGIDYLPCVFPGFSWANMKRDSGLSDQISRHGGRFLWKQFTNLVGIGVQQVYVGMFDEIDEGTQILKVDNEPPVSGKDTFLSYYPHPEDHYLWITGLAQKLLRREIHLSEEFPKRQDDSRPEKK
;
A
#
# COMPACT_ATOMS: atom_id res chain seq x y z
N MET A 1 -15.82 6.17 24.61
CA MET A 1 -15.52 7.54 24.18
C MET A 1 -15.09 7.57 22.71
N LEU A 2 -14.08 6.78 22.29
CA LEU A 2 -13.60 6.74 20.90
C LEU A 2 -14.66 6.25 19.88
N ILE A 3 -15.39 5.17 20.17
CA ILE A 3 -16.44 4.66 19.24
C ILE A 3 -17.51 5.72 18.95
N ARG A 4 -17.96 6.47 19.98
CA ARG A 4 -18.94 7.54 19.79
C ARG A 4 -18.41 8.69 18.92
N LEU A 5 -17.10 8.93 18.92
CA LEU A 5 -16.48 9.93 18.05
C LEU A 5 -16.49 9.46 16.60
N ILE A 6 -16.19 8.18 16.35
CA ILE A 6 -16.26 7.58 15.02
C ILE A 6 -17.71 7.60 14.51
N GLU A 7 -18.69 7.35 15.37
CA GLU A 7 -20.13 7.43 15.01
C GLU A 7 -20.59 8.83 14.57
N ALA A 8 -19.83 9.87 14.91
CA ALA A 8 -20.11 11.24 14.50
C ALA A 8 -19.34 11.68 13.23
N ALA A 9 -18.51 10.81 12.65
CA ALA A 9 -17.72 11.11 11.47
C ALA A 9 -18.43 10.67 10.18
N ASP A 10 -18.21 11.41 9.09
CA ASP A 10 -18.68 11.01 7.77
C ASP A 10 -17.85 9.85 7.20
N VAL A 11 -16.53 9.85 7.48
CA VAL A 11 -15.57 8.86 6.97
C VAL A 11 -14.68 8.35 8.09
N ALA A 12 -14.52 7.03 8.18
CA ALA A 12 -13.54 6.37 9.04
C ALA A 12 -12.36 5.87 8.21
N SER A 13 -11.15 6.39 8.51
CA SER A 13 -9.90 6.05 7.81
C SER A 13 -8.81 5.59 8.78
N PRO A 14 -8.84 4.33 9.25
CA PRO A 14 -7.84 3.83 10.19
C PRO A 14 -6.47 3.68 9.52
N TRP A 15 -5.43 4.25 10.15
CA TRP A 15 -4.04 4.07 9.71
C TRP A 15 -3.57 2.63 9.90
N ALA A 16 -3.02 2.03 8.84
CA ALA A 16 -2.69 0.61 8.78
C ALA A 16 -1.18 0.32 8.71
N ALA A 17 -0.33 1.31 8.42
CA ALA A 17 1.10 1.07 8.21
C ALA A 17 1.73 0.38 9.44
N GLY A 18 2.56 -0.64 9.17
CA GLY A 18 3.22 -1.40 10.23
C GLY A 18 2.35 -2.43 10.97
N ARG A 19 1.06 -2.61 10.62
CA ARG A 19 0.14 -3.49 11.39
C ARG A 19 0.05 -4.94 10.91
N TYR A 20 0.43 -5.21 9.67
CA TYR A 20 0.37 -6.54 9.04
C TYR A 20 1.37 -6.62 7.89
N GLU A 21 1.66 -7.83 7.45
CA GLU A 21 2.61 -8.15 6.38
C GLU A 21 2.01 -9.17 5.40
N MET A 22 2.78 -9.60 4.40
CA MET A 22 2.31 -10.47 3.32
C MET A 22 1.62 -11.73 3.84
N GLU A 23 2.16 -12.36 4.86
CA GLU A 23 1.69 -13.61 5.44
C GLU A 23 0.44 -13.42 6.32
N THR A 24 0.16 -12.19 6.76
CA THR A 24 -0.90 -11.90 7.73
C THR A 24 -2.03 -11.02 7.18
N VAL A 25 -1.90 -10.49 5.96
CA VAL A 25 -2.91 -9.60 5.35
C VAL A 25 -4.27 -10.28 5.15
N ASP A 26 -4.31 -11.59 4.85
CA ASP A 26 -5.58 -12.32 4.72
C ASP A 26 -6.30 -12.43 6.07
N ARG A 27 -5.57 -12.76 7.13
CA ARG A 27 -6.11 -12.73 8.49
C ARG A 27 -6.57 -11.33 8.87
N TYR A 28 -5.80 -10.29 8.54
CA TYR A 28 -6.19 -8.90 8.80
C TYR A 28 -7.46 -8.51 8.03
N THR A 29 -7.65 -9.04 6.83
CA THR A 29 -8.86 -8.86 6.03
C THR A 29 -10.08 -9.42 6.77
N GLU A 30 -9.99 -10.65 7.27
CA GLU A 30 -11.08 -11.31 7.99
C GLU A 30 -11.36 -10.69 9.37
N GLU A 31 -10.31 -10.36 10.12
CA GLU A 31 -10.45 -9.96 11.52
C GLU A 31 -10.61 -8.46 11.74
N LYS A 32 -10.28 -7.62 10.75
CA LYS A 32 -10.31 -6.15 10.85
C LYS A 32 -11.14 -5.53 9.75
N TRP A 33 -10.72 -5.64 8.49
CA TRP A 33 -11.36 -4.91 7.39
C TRP A 33 -12.82 -5.31 7.16
N LYS A 34 -13.14 -6.61 7.18
CA LYS A 34 -14.53 -7.07 7.03
C LYS A 34 -15.44 -6.58 8.17
N PRO A 35 -15.10 -6.79 9.46
CA PRO A 35 -15.88 -6.25 10.57
C PRO A 35 -16.01 -4.72 10.55
N ASP A 36 -14.93 -4.00 10.28
CA ASP A 36 -14.93 -2.53 10.24
C ASP A 36 -15.84 -2.01 9.10
N LEU A 37 -15.75 -2.61 7.91
CA LEU A 37 -16.62 -2.27 6.78
C LEU A 37 -18.09 -2.51 7.10
N ALA A 38 -18.42 -3.65 7.71
CA ALA A 38 -19.79 -3.98 8.12
C ALA A 38 -20.30 -2.97 9.17
N TRP A 39 -19.49 -2.68 10.19
CA TRP A 39 -19.83 -1.75 11.25
C TRP A 39 -20.07 -0.32 10.74
N CYS A 40 -19.23 0.15 9.81
CA CYS A 40 -19.39 1.47 9.18
C CYS A 40 -20.66 1.52 8.32
N ARG A 41 -20.91 0.47 7.52
CA ARG A 41 -22.12 0.37 6.69
C ARG A 41 -23.42 0.42 7.49
N GLU A 42 -23.48 -0.29 8.61
CA GLU A 42 -24.65 -0.29 9.51
C GLU A 42 -24.98 1.11 10.07
N ARG A 43 -23.99 2.00 10.09
CA ARG A 43 -24.09 3.35 10.69
C ARG A 43 -24.10 4.47 9.66
N GLY A 44 -24.06 4.15 8.36
CA GLY A 44 -23.99 5.15 7.31
C GLY A 44 -22.67 5.93 7.30
N ILE A 45 -21.59 5.31 7.77
CA ILE A 45 -20.24 5.89 7.76
C ILE A 45 -19.49 5.32 6.56
N ASP A 46 -18.82 6.18 5.81
CA ASP A 46 -17.95 5.77 4.73
C ASP A 46 -16.65 5.17 5.28
N TYR A 47 -16.27 4.00 4.77
CA TYR A 47 -15.03 3.34 5.18
C TYR A 47 -13.92 3.61 4.15
N LEU A 48 -12.79 4.14 4.62
CA LEU A 48 -11.61 4.45 3.81
C LEU A 48 -10.39 3.70 4.37
N PRO A 49 -10.25 2.39 4.09
CA PRO A 49 -9.11 1.61 4.57
C PRO A 49 -7.78 2.12 3.98
N CYS A 50 -6.73 2.09 4.80
CA CYS A 50 -5.38 2.43 4.40
C CYS A 50 -4.62 1.19 3.91
N VAL A 51 -3.88 1.30 2.82
CA VAL A 51 -2.91 0.29 2.33
C VAL A 51 -1.52 0.91 2.20
N PHE A 52 -0.47 0.10 2.22
CA PHE A 52 0.91 0.58 2.16
C PHE A 52 1.82 -0.39 1.39
N PRO A 53 2.85 0.09 0.68
CA PRO A 53 3.67 -0.76 -0.19
C PRO A 53 4.66 -1.64 0.56
N GLY A 54 4.99 -1.29 1.80
CA GLY A 54 5.95 -1.92 2.72
C GLY A 54 6.25 -0.93 3.85
N PHE A 55 7.18 -1.27 4.74
CA PHE A 55 7.40 -0.47 5.95
C PHE A 55 8.81 -0.64 6.53
N SER A 56 9.35 0.43 7.11
CA SER A 56 10.68 0.45 7.71
C SER A 56 10.84 1.65 8.64
N TRP A 57 11.26 1.42 9.89
CA TRP A 57 11.60 2.52 10.81
C TRP A 57 13.02 3.06 10.66
N ALA A 58 13.82 2.51 9.74
CA ALA A 58 15.24 2.83 9.65
C ALA A 58 15.55 4.34 9.57
N ASN A 59 14.76 5.08 8.80
CA ASN A 59 14.96 6.52 8.63
C ASN A 59 14.48 7.31 9.85
N MET A 60 13.25 7.10 10.32
CA MET A 60 12.73 7.81 11.50
C MET A 60 13.56 7.54 12.76
N LYS A 61 14.02 6.29 12.97
CA LYS A 61 14.81 5.90 14.14
C LYS A 61 16.32 6.06 13.95
N ARG A 62 16.77 6.37 12.74
CA ARG A 62 18.19 6.46 12.36
C ARG A 62 18.94 5.17 12.71
N ASP A 63 18.31 4.04 12.43
CA ASP A 63 18.82 2.70 12.72
C ASP A 63 18.65 1.82 11.48
N SER A 64 19.74 1.61 10.74
CA SER A 64 19.74 0.78 9.54
C SER A 64 19.37 -0.68 9.81
N GLY A 65 19.46 -1.15 11.07
CA GLY A 65 19.00 -2.49 11.46
C GLY A 65 17.49 -2.68 11.37
N LEU A 66 16.72 -1.59 11.24
CA LEU A 66 15.27 -1.58 11.08
C LEU A 66 14.83 -1.41 9.61
N SER A 67 15.73 -1.68 8.65
CA SER A 67 15.40 -1.62 7.22
C SER A 67 14.51 -2.80 6.80
N ASP A 68 13.56 -2.55 5.90
CA ASP A 68 12.70 -3.58 5.27
C ASP A 68 11.92 -4.46 6.28
N GLN A 69 11.45 -3.87 7.39
CA GLN A 69 10.67 -4.60 8.41
C GLN A 69 9.41 -5.26 7.85
N ILE A 70 8.77 -4.62 6.86
CA ILE A 70 7.72 -5.25 6.07
C ILE A 70 8.13 -5.15 4.61
N SER A 71 8.51 -6.30 4.05
CA SER A 71 8.99 -6.37 2.68
C SER A 71 7.91 -5.96 1.70
N ARG A 72 8.31 -5.28 0.63
CA ARG A 72 7.39 -4.89 -0.44
C ARG A 72 7.01 -6.05 -1.36
N HIS A 73 7.75 -7.16 -1.32
CA HIS A 73 7.59 -8.33 -2.18
C HIS A 73 7.44 -7.99 -3.68
N GLY A 74 8.22 -7.03 -4.18
CA GLY A 74 8.15 -6.58 -5.58
C GLY A 74 6.78 -5.99 -5.97
N GLY A 75 6.03 -5.46 -5.00
CA GLY A 75 4.68 -4.91 -5.20
C GLY A 75 3.54 -5.90 -4.97
N ARG A 76 3.81 -7.20 -4.81
CA ARG A 76 2.77 -8.22 -4.55
C ARG A 76 2.02 -7.95 -3.25
N PHE A 77 2.73 -7.46 -2.24
CA PHE A 77 2.12 -7.10 -0.96
C PHE A 77 1.06 -5.99 -1.12
N LEU A 78 1.39 -4.93 -1.85
CA LEU A 78 0.44 -3.85 -2.13
C LEU A 78 -0.75 -4.33 -2.96
N TRP A 79 -0.48 -5.13 -4.01
CA TRP A 79 -1.54 -5.69 -4.86
C TRP A 79 -2.52 -6.56 -4.07
N LYS A 80 -2.00 -7.43 -3.19
CA LYS A 80 -2.82 -8.30 -2.34
C LYS A 80 -3.75 -7.51 -1.43
N GLN A 81 -3.28 -6.39 -0.87
CA GLN A 81 -4.13 -5.50 -0.08
C GLN A 81 -5.29 -4.94 -0.91
N PHE A 82 -5.00 -4.46 -2.13
CA PHE A 82 -6.04 -3.97 -3.03
C PHE A 82 -7.06 -5.04 -3.41
N THR A 83 -6.60 -6.24 -3.80
CA THR A 83 -7.50 -7.33 -4.22
C THR A 83 -8.37 -7.81 -3.06
N ASN A 84 -7.81 -7.93 -1.86
CA ASN A 84 -8.57 -8.31 -0.67
C ASN A 84 -9.66 -7.27 -0.36
N LEU A 85 -9.29 -5.99 -0.31
CA LEU A 85 -10.22 -4.89 -0.03
C LEU A 85 -11.33 -4.79 -1.08
N VAL A 86 -10.99 -4.85 -2.38
CA VAL A 86 -11.98 -4.86 -3.46
C VAL A 86 -12.85 -6.12 -3.39
N GLY A 87 -12.28 -7.28 -3.05
CA GLY A 87 -12.99 -8.54 -2.89
C GLY A 87 -14.03 -8.53 -1.78
N ILE A 88 -13.80 -7.79 -0.69
CA ILE A 88 -14.80 -7.58 0.38
C ILE A 88 -15.76 -6.42 0.09
N GLY A 89 -15.60 -5.76 -1.06
CA GLY A 89 -16.54 -4.77 -1.59
C GLY A 89 -16.33 -3.36 -1.07
N VAL A 90 -15.10 -2.95 -0.69
CA VAL A 90 -14.85 -1.52 -0.41
C VAL A 90 -14.98 -0.70 -1.69
N GLN A 91 -15.33 0.59 -1.54
CA GLN A 91 -15.54 1.50 -2.67
C GLN A 91 -14.42 2.54 -2.81
N GLN A 92 -13.55 2.63 -1.82
CA GLN A 92 -12.47 3.60 -1.73
C GLN A 92 -11.35 3.03 -0.86
N VAL A 93 -10.11 3.45 -1.14
CA VAL A 93 -8.90 2.99 -0.46
C VAL A 93 -7.92 4.16 -0.40
N TYR A 94 -7.30 4.39 0.75
CA TYR A 94 -6.24 5.37 0.93
C TYR A 94 -4.87 4.69 0.79
N VAL A 95 -4.00 5.22 -0.06
CA VAL A 95 -2.63 4.72 -0.19
C VAL A 95 -1.74 5.53 0.74
N GLY A 96 -1.24 4.88 1.78
CA GLY A 96 -0.26 5.44 2.69
C GLY A 96 1.17 5.07 2.27
N MET A 97 2.00 5.95 1.70
CA MET A 97 1.73 7.31 1.19
C MET A 97 2.51 7.61 -0.10
N PHE A 98 2.31 8.80 -0.67
CA PHE A 98 3.10 9.25 -1.82
C PHE A 98 4.59 9.33 -1.47
N ASP A 99 4.94 9.97 -0.35
CA ASP A 99 6.30 10.46 -0.05
C ASP A 99 6.80 10.21 1.38
N GLU A 100 6.11 9.39 2.18
CA GLU A 100 6.48 9.06 3.57
C GLU A 100 7.70 8.11 3.62
N ILE A 101 8.87 8.67 3.29
CA ILE A 101 10.17 7.99 3.19
C ILE A 101 10.71 7.63 4.58
N ASP A 102 10.36 8.40 5.60
CA ASP A 102 10.79 8.16 6.98
C ASP A 102 10.22 6.87 7.58
N GLU A 103 9.02 6.46 7.14
CA GLU A 103 8.39 5.15 7.45
C GLU A 103 8.60 4.09 6.35
N GLY A 104 9.21 4.45 5.22
CA GLY A 104 9.41 3.55 4.10
C GLY A 104 8.11 3.13 3.40
N THR A 105 7.04 3.94 3.48
CA THR A 105 5.71 3.65 2.88
C THR A 105 5.47 4.40 1.56
N GLN A 106 6.49 5.10 1.05
CA GLN A 106 6.40 5.90 -0.17
C GLN A 106 6.09 5.07 -1.44
N ILE A 107 5.23 5.60 -2.33
CA ILE A 107 4.99 5.10 -3.70
C ILE A 107 5.61 5.96 -4.80
N LEU A 108 6.21 7.11 -4.44
CA LEU A 108 6.93 7.97 -5.38
C LEU A 108 8.08 7.23 -6.08
N LYS A 109 8.60 7.84 -7.14
CA LYS A 109 9.71 7.25 -7.89
C LYS A 109 10.99 7.24 -7.05
N VAL A 110 11.63 6.08 -6.95
CA VAL A 110 12.97 5.96 -6.37
C VAL A 110 13.94 5.50 -7.44
N ASP A 111 15.13 6.07 -7.42
CA ASP A 111 16.23 5.68 -8.31
C ASP A 111 16.67 4.24 -7.97
N ASN A 112 16.96 3.45 -9.00
CA ASN A 112 17.49 2.10 -8.84
C ASN A 112 19.02 2.08 -8.67
N GLU A 113 19.69 3.20 -8.94
CA GLU A 113 21.12 3.43 -8.78
C GLU A 113 21.38 4.63 -7.84
N PRO A 114 20.90 4.61 -6.58
CA PRO A 114 21.07 5.72 -5.67
C PRO A 114 22.56 5.95 -5.31
N PRO A 115 22.95 7.17 -4.90
CA PRO A 115 24.32 7.45 -4.48
C PRO A 115 24.74 6.55 -3.31
N VAL A 116 25.87 5.85 -3.46
CA VAL A 116 26.39 4.94 -2.43
C VAL A 116 27.63 5.58 -1.79
N SER A 117 27.55 5.96 -0.52
CA SER A 117 28.65 6.59 0.24
C SER A 117 29.43 5.61 1.13
N GLY A 118 29.08 4.32 1.10
CA GLY A 118 29.64 3.28 1.98
C GLY A 118 29.15 3.35 3.44
N LYS A 119 28.49 4.44 3.84
CA LYS A 119 27.85 4.61 5.17
C LYS A 119 26.32 4.53 5.10
N ASP A 120 25.77 4.83 3.93
CA ASP A 120 24.33 4.86 3.69
C ASP A 120 23.90 3.61 2.91
N THR A 121 22.80 2.99 3.34
CA THR A 121 22.15 1.88 2.64
C THR A 121 20.82 2.37 2.10
N PHE A 122 20.65 2.35 0.77
CA PHE A 122 19.41 2.68 0.10
C PHE A 122 18.72 1.42 -0.42
N LEU A 123 17.43 1.28 -0.13
CA LEU A 123 16.58 0.30 -0.80
C LEU A 123 15.98 0.95 -2.05
N SER A 124 15.91 0.18 -3.14
CA SER A 124 15.31 0.61 -4.40
C SER A 124 14.18 -0.31 -4.83
N TYR A 125 13.65 -0.11 -6.04
CA TYR A 125 12.58 -0.95 -6.60
C TYR A 125 13.11 -2.05 -7.52
N TYR A 126 14.43 -2.16 -7.69
CA TYR A 126 15.07 -3.18 -8.53
C TYR A 126 14.54 -4.59 -8.20
N PRO A 127 14.24 -5.43 -9.21
CA PRO A 127 14.46 -5.23 -10.64
C PRO A 127 13.35 -4.46 -11.37
N HIS A 128 12.39 -3.88 -10.66
CA HIS A 128 11.29 -3.15 -11.26
C HIS A 128 11.66 -1.70 -11.59
N PRO A 129 10.96 -1.05 -12.55
CA PRO A 129 11.20 0.36 -12.87
C PRO A 129 10.94 1.29 -11.68
N GLU A 130 11.55 2.48 -11.70
CA GLU A 130 11.44 3.49 -10.63
C GLU A 130 10.01 3.90 -10.30
N ASP A 131 9.10 3.81 -11.26
CA ASP A 131 7.68 4.16 -11.11
C ASP A 131 6.76 2.96 -10.82
N HIS A 132 7.33 1.82 -10.43
CA HIS A 132 6.59 0.57 -10.25
C HIS A 132 5.36 0.71 -9.35
N TYR A 133 5.47 1.41 -8.23
CA TYR A 133 4.34 1.57 -7.29
C TYR A 133 3.29 2.56 -7.79
N LEU A 134 3.68 3.57 -8.59
CA LEU A 134 2.71 4.41 -9.32
C LEU A 134 1.94 3.59 -10.35
N TRP A 135 2.61 2.67 -11.06
CA TRP A 135 1.96 1.76 -11.99
C TRP A 135 0.97 0.81 -11.28
N ILE A 136 1.35 0.21 -10.15
CA ILE A 136 0.46 -0.67 -9.36
C ILE A 136 -0.78 0.10 -8.89
N THR A 137 -0.61 1.29 -8.33
CA THR A 137 -1.74 2.11 -7.85
C THR A 137 -2.66 2.54 -8.99
N GLY A 138 -2.13 2.83 -10.18
CA GLY A 138 -2.92 3.06 -11.39
C GLY A 138 -3.74 1.84 -11.82
N LEU A 139 -3.21 0.62 -11.69
CA LEU A 139 -3.98 -0.60 -11.92
C LEU A 139 -5.04 -0.84 -10.85
N ALA A 140 -4.71 -0.60 -9.58
CA ALA A 140 -5.65 -0.72 -8.47
C ALA A 140 -6.85 0.24 -8.62
N GLN A 141 -6.62 1.45 -9.14
CA GLN A 141 -7.71 2.38 -9.48
C GLN A 141 -8.67 1.79 -10.52
N LYS A 142 -8.15 1.18 -11.58
CA LYS A 142 -8.97 0.48 -12.59
C LYS A 142 -9.73 -0.69 -11.98
N LEU A 143 -9.07 -1.45 -11.10
CA LEU A 143 -9.70 -2.56 -10.36
C LEU A 143 -10.86 -2.07 -9.51
N LEU A 144 -10.66 -1.00 -8.72
CA LEU A 144 -11.68 -0.41 -7.85
C LEU A 144 -12.90 0.08 -8.65
N ARG A 145 -12.66 0.64 -9.85
CA ARG A 145 -13.71 1.08 -10.80
C ARG A 145 -14.34 -0.06 -11.59
N ARG A 146 -13.88 -1.31 -11.39
CA ARG A 146 -14.32 -2.51 -12.12
C ARG A 146 -14.07 -2.43 -13.63
N GLU A 147 -13.07 -1.66 -14.04
CA GLU A 147 -12.60 -1.58 -15.44
C GLU A 147 -11.74 -2.80 -15.81
N ILE A 148 -11.21 -3.50 -14.81
CA ILE A 148 -10.52 -4.79 -14.95
C ILE A 148 -11.10 -5.81 -13.96
N HIS A 149 -10.97 -7.09 -14.28
CA HIS A 149 -11.43 -8.17 -13.42
C HIS A 149 -10.59 -8.28 -12.15
N LEU A 150 -11.25 -8.57 -11.04
CA LEU A 150 -10.58 -8.96 -9.81
C LEU A 150 -9.81 -10.27 -10.05
N SER A 151 -8.50 -10.22 -9.80
CA SER A 151 -7.60 -11.38 -9.87
C SER A 151 -6.57 -11.24 -8.77
N GLU A 152 -6.34 -12.34 -8.04
CA GLU A 152 -5.27 -12.42 -7.04
C GLU A 152 -3.88 -12.52 -7.68
N GLU A 153 -3.81 -12.89 -8.97
CA GLU A 153 -2.54 -12.93 -9.68
C GLU A 153 -1.96 -11.53 -9.83
N PHE A 154 -0.68 -11.39 -9.54
CA PHE A 154 0.02 -10.12 -9.71
C PHE A 154 0.11 -9.78 -11.20
N PRO A 155 -0.27 -8.56 -11.62
CA PRO A 155 -0.28 -8.18 -13.03
C PRO A 155 1.13 -8.25 -13.62
N LYS A 156 1.21 -8.72 -14.87
CA LYS A 156 2.44 -8.64 -15.65
C LYS A 156 2.53 -7.25 -16.28
N ARG A 157 3.57 -6.49 -15.94
CA ARG A 157 3.90 -5.25 -16.64
C ARG A 157 4.46 -5.65 -18.00
N GLN A 158 3.79 -5.26 -19.09
CA GLN A 158 4.41 -5.32 -20.40
C GLN A 158 5.57 -4.31 -20.42
N ASP A 159 6.69 -4.68 -21.03
CA ASP A 159 7.86 -3.80 -21.10
C ASP A 159 7.44 -2.43 -21.63
N ASP A 160 7.59 -1.44 -20.75
CA ASP A 160 7.27 -0.05 -21.02
C ASP A 160 8.43 0.47 -21.88
N SER A 161 8.44 0.11 -23.16
CA SER A 161 9.29 0.71 -24.19
C SER A 161 8.80 2.15 -24.42
N ARG A 162 8.87 2.96 -23.35
CA ARG A 162 8.72 4.39 -23.44
C ARG A 162 9.88 4.86 -24.30
N PRO A 163 9.63 5.50 -25.46
CA PRO A 163 10.71 6.05 -26.23
C PRO A 163 11.51 6.98 -25.31
N GLU A 164 12.83 6.83 -25.31
CA GLU A 164 13.73 7.73 -24.61
C GLU A 164 13.32 9.17 -24.94
N LYS A 165 13.09 9.98 -23.91
CA LYS A 165 12.82 11.40 -24.11
C LYS A 165 14.05 12.01 -24.80
N LYS A 166 13.88 12.42 -26.06
CA LYS A 166 14.85 13.23 -26.81
C LYS A 166 15.13 14.55 -26.12
#